data_AF-A0A6G8BZ70-F1
#
_entry.id   AF-A0A6G8BZ70-F1
#
_cell.length_a   1.000
_cell.length_b   1.000
_cell.length_c   1.000
_cell.angle_alpha   90.00
_cell.angle_beta   90.00
_cell.angle_gamma   90.00
#
_symmetry.space_group_name_H-M   'P 1'
#
loop_
_entity.id
_entity.type
_entity.pdbx_description
1 polymer ?
#
loop_
_entity_poly.entity_id
_entity_poly.type
_entity_poly.pdbx_seq_one_letter_code
_entity_poly.pdbx_strand_id
1 'polypeptide(L)'
;MTEKLTENYSDLFAETQPLEQSPQQPHPPSPETPFVAAKPVSLLRWMLGGLRASFLMRPRMALDAIPGPWQLAFLVLFANALDVIFDWISLDGEVRFNYQGWLAQWSLCLFMLWFAWVFMPRKRIGAAAATGRVVAWFALQSWALVVPLLVYYGVMYWIKVTDDSAVPTWLDDFSMSLIATLWMFAVFSKLSRVYFEGWMRALFMTLVVFTITAMLFATADAETWLAADDDASQVEVVPGDEESDDGSDEGEDLSEDKLLEASLQVPSTRTA
;
A
#
# COMPACT_ATOMS: atom_id res chain seq x y z
N MET A 1 -8.55 -66.39 38.91
CA MET A 1 -7.56 -65.59 38.14
C MET A 1 -8.07 -64.15 38.07
N THR A 2 -8.20 -63.48 39.22
CA THR A 2 -8.77 -62.12 39.34
C THR A 2 -8.43 -61.57 40.73
N GLU A 3 -7.16 -61.32 41.03
CA GLU A 3 -6.79 -60.81 42.37
C GLU A 3 -5.45 -60.05 42.41
N LYS A 4 -5.10 -59.31 41.35
CA LYS A 4 -3.85 -58.51 41.32
C LYS A 4 -3.95 -57.19 40.55
N LEU A 5 -4.96 -56.36 40.81
CA LEU A 5 -5.06 -55.05 40.11
C LEU A 5 -5.51 -53.86 40.97
N THR A 6 -5.64 -53.99 42.30
CA THR A 6 -6.20 -52.92 43.15
C THR A 6 -5.22 -52.27 44.13
N GLU A 7 -3.95 -52.67 44.18
CA GLU A 7 -3.00 -52.14 45.18
C GLU A 7 -2.16 -50.92 44.75
N ASN A 8 -2.43 -50.31 43.59
CA ASN A 8 -1.50 -49.28 43.07
C ASN A 8 -2.19 -47.97 42.62
N TYR A 9 -3.15 -47.48 43.41
CA TYR A 9 -3.77 -46.16 43.19
C TYR A 9 -3.70 -45.23 44.41
N SER A 10 -3.36 -45.73 45.59
CA SER A 10 -3.26 -44.93 46.83
C SER A 10 -1.97 -44.10 46.91
N ASP A 11 -0.92 -44.47 46.18
CA ASP A 11 0.36 -43.74 46.20
C ASP A 11 0.40 -42.54 45.25
N LEU A 12 -0.55 -42.41 44.32
CA LEU A 12 -0.57 -41.29 43.37
C LEU A 12 -1.11 -39.97 43.97
N PHE A 13 -1.73 -40.02 45.15
CA PHE A 13 -2.37 -38.88 45.81
C PHE A 13 -1.74 -38.52 47.16
N ALA A 14 -0.67 -39.20 47.58
CA ALA A 14 -0.03 -38.97 48.88
C ALA A 14 0.93 -37.77 48.90
N GLU A 15 1.19 -37.11 47.77
CA GLU A 15 2.14 -36.00 47.67
C GLU A 15 1.45 -34.68 47.33
N THR A 16 0.48 -34.30 48.15
CA THR A 16 0.12 -32.89 48.34
C THR A 16 0.40 -32.53 49.79
N GLN A 17 1.69 -32.44 50.14
CA GLN A 17 2.07 -31.59 51.26
C GLN A 17 1.64 -30.16 50.90
N PRO A 18 0.86 -29.47 51.74
CA PRO A 18 0.74 -28.03 51.60
C PRO A 18 2.15 -27.48 51.78
N LEU A 19 2.65 -26.77 50.77
CA LEU A 19 3.86 -25.96 50.92
C LEU A 19 3.67 -25.11 52.18
N GLU A 20 4.41 -25.43 53.23
CA GLU A 20 4.59 -24.53 54.36
C GLU A 20 4.97 -23.17 53.76
N GLN A 21 4.08 -22.20 53.91
CA GLN A 21 4.38 -20.80 53.66
C GLN A 21 5.58 -20.45 54.56
N SER A 22 6.77 -20.46 53.96
CA SER A 22 7.92 -19.76 54.53
C SER A 22 7.46 -18.35 54.90
N PRO A 23 7.84 -17.81 56.07
CA PRO A 23 7.48 -16.47 56.47
C PRO A 23 7.87 -15.52 55.35
N GLN A 24 6.86 -14.84 54.82
CA GLN A 24 6.96 -13.90 53.71
C GLN A 24 8.01 -12.85 54.08
N GLN A 25 9.25 -13.08 53.63
CA GLN A 25 10.28 -12.05 53.65
C GLN A 25 9.72 -10.87 52.86
N PRO A 26 9.85 -9.63 53.36
CA PRO A 26 9.47 -8.45 52.59
C PRO A 26 10.29 -8.46 51.31
N HIS A 27 9.65 -8.79 50.19
CA HIS A 27 10.26 -8.62 48.88
C HIS A 27 10.64 -7.14 48.77
N PRO A 28 11.91 -6.79 48.50
CA PRO A 28 12.22 -5.44 48.12
C PRO A 28 11.36 -5.09 46.90
N PRO A 29 10.82 -3.87 46.80
CA PRO A 29 10.05 -3.47 45.63
C PRO A 29 10.91 -3.78 44.40
N SER A 30 10.37 -4.59 43.48
CA SER A 30 10.96 -4.82 42.17
C SER A 30 11.44 -3.47 41.64
N PRO A 31 12.69 -3.32 41.18
CA PRO A 31 13.09 -2.08 40.55
C PRO A 31 12.15 -1.89 39.37
N GLU A 32 11.25 -0.92 39.51
CA GLU A 32 10.48 -0.36 38.42
C GLU A 32 11.52 -0.02 37.36
N THR A 33 11.61 -0.85 36.33
CA THR A 33 12.51 -0.61 35.20
C THR A 33 12.20 0.81 34.77
N PRO A 34 13.11 1.78 34.94
CA PRO A 34 12.78 3.16 34.66
C PRO A 34 12.37 3.17 33.19
N PHE A 35 11.15 3.62 32.94
CA PHE A 35 10.67 3.90 31.60
C PHE A 35 11.60 4.99 31.09
N VAL A 36 12.70 4.59 30.44
CA VAL A 36 13.71 5.52 29.93
C VAL A 36 12.96 6.40 28.96
N ALA A 37 12.64 7.62 29.41
CA ALA A 37 11.85 8.56 28.65
C ALA A 37 12.58 8.79 27.33
N ALA A 38 12.02 8.21 26.25
CA ALA A 38 12.57 8.35 24.91
C ALA A 38 12.71 9.84 24.62
N LYS A 39 13.92 10.31 24.35
CA LYS A 39 14.21 11.73 24.15
C LYS A 39 13.29 12.26 23.05
N PRO A 40 12.44 13.27 23.33
CA PRO A 40 11.46 13.73 22.36
C PRO A 40 12.18 14.29 21.12
N VAL A 41 11.82 13.75 19.96
CA VAL A 41 12.34 14.18 18.67
C VAL A 41 11.37 15.20 18.08
N SER A 42 11.92 16.30 17.53
CA SER A 42 11.10 17.33 16.88
C SER A 42 10.51 16.83 15.56
N LEU A 43 9.34 17.35 15.20
CA LEU A 43 8.63 17.00 13.98
C LEU A 43 9.47 17.28 12.73
N LEU A 44 10.13 18.44 12.68
CA LEU A 44 11.03 18.80 11.58
C LEU A 44 12.18 17.81 11.41
N ARG A 45 12.70 17.24 12.50
CA ARG A 45 13.75 16.22 12.42
C ARG A 45 13.19 14.93 11.79
N TRP A 46 11.94 14.54 12.09
CA TRP A 46 11.23 13.45 11.42
C TRP A 46 11.13 13.67 9.91
N MET A 47 10.61 14.83 9.51
CA MET A 47 10.50 15.21 8.10
C MET A 47 11.86 15.17 7.39
N LEU A 48 12.87 15.87 7.91
CA LEU A 48 14.22 15.92 7.34
C LEU A 48 14.89 14.55 7.30
N GLY A 49 14.62 13.68 8.28
CA GLY A 49 15.12 12.31 8.30
C GLY A 49 14.51 11.45 7.19
N GLY A 50 13.21 11.62 6.93
CA GLY A 50 12.51 10.96 5.82
C GLY A 50 12.99 11.48 4.47
N LEU A 51 13.01 12.80 4.27
CA LEU A 51 13.52 13.44 3.04
C LEU A 51 14.97 13.05 2.76
N ARG A 52 15.81 12.94 3.79
CA ARG A 52 17.18 12.42 3.65
C ARG A 52 17.19 10.96 3.19
N ALA A 53 16.25 10.14 3.66
CA ALA A 53 16.12 8.76 3.22
C ALA A 53 15.70 8.65 1.75
N SER A 54 14.95 9.62 1.21
CA SER A 54 14.63 9.71 -0.22
C SER A 54 15.88 9.70 -1.10
N PHE A 55 16.95 10.38 -0.68
CA PHE A 55 18.24 10.38 -1.37
C PHE A 55 19.10 9.15 -1.07
N LEU A 56 18.47 8.05 -0.63
CA LEU A 56 19.13 6.83 -0.18
C LEU A 56 20.16 7.11 0.93
N MET A 57 20.04 8.18 1.71
CA MET A 57 20.97 8.42 2.81
C MET A 57 20.42 7.83 4.11
N ARG A 58 21.30 7.41 5.02
CA ARG A 58 20.88 6.89 6.32
C ARG A 58 20.17 8.01 7.12
N PRO A 59 18.96 7.78 7.68
CA PRO A 59 18.30 8.73 8.57
C PRO A 59 19.18 9.00 9.80
N ARG A 60 19.34 10.27 10.18
CA ARG A 60 20.08 10.66 11.39
C ARG A 60 19.17 10.60 12.62
N MET A 61 18.61 9.42 12.89
CA MET A 61 17.75 9.16 14.04
C MET A 61 18.26 7.95 14.82
N ALA A 62 18.05 8.00 16.13
CA ALA A 62 18.21 6.82 16.95
C ALA A 62 17.13 5.79 16.55
N LEU A 63 17.50 4.51 16.48
CA LEU A 63 16.56 3.42 16.17
C LEU A 63 15.44 3.30 17.22
N ASP A 64 15.69 3.79 18.43
CA ASP A 64 14.77 3.74 19.56
C ASP A 64 13.94 5.02 19.72
N ALA A 65 14.08 5.98 18.79
CA ALA A 65 13.25 7.17 18.77
C ALA A 65 11.83 6.80 18.31
N ILE A 66 10.83 7.12 19.14
CA ILE A 66 9.42 6.87 18.83
C ILE A 66 8.73 8.23 18.67
N PRO A 67 8.04 8.49 17.54
CA PRO A 67 7.25 9.71 17.40
C PRO A 67 6.04 9.65 18.34
N GLY A 68 5.65 10.80 18.90
CA GLY A 68 4.39 10.89 19.65
C GLY A 68 3.19 10.59 18.74
N PRO A 69 2.05 10.13 19.28
CA PRO A 69 0.88 9.75 18.47
C PRO A 69 0.38 10.91 17.60
N TRP A 70 0.33 12.13 18.14
CA TRP A 70 -0.03 13.33 17.39
C TRP A 70 1.02 13.73 16.34
N GLN A 71 2.30 13.50 16.63
CA GLN A 71 3.36 13.75 15.65
C GLN A 71 3.24 12.79 14.47
N LEU A 72 2.98 11.50 14.75
CA LEU A 72 2.77 10.49 13.72
C LEU A 72 1.57 10.84 12.85
N ALA A 73 0.43 11.18 13.47
CA ALA A 73 -0.77 11.59 12.75
C ALA A 73 -0.48 12.77 11.82
N PHE A 74 0.18 13.82 12.32
CA PHE A 74 0.56 14.97 11.49
C PHE A 74 1.51 14.60 10.35
N LEU A 75 2.56 13.80 10.63
CA LEU A 75 3.53 13.40 9.60
C LEU A 75 2.87 12.62 8.46
N VAL A 76 1.96 11.72 8.78
CA VAL A 76 1.27 10.86 7.82
C VAL A 76 0.20 11.67 7.07
N LEU A 77 -0.65 12.40 7.79
CA LEU A 77 -1.69 13.22 7.18
C LEU A 77 -1.12 14.29 6.26
N PHE A 78 -0.03 14.94 6.67
CA PHE A 78 0.60 15.97 5.84
C PHE A 78 1.22 15.38 4.56
N ALA A 79 1.90 14.23 4.65
CA ALA A 79 2.46 13.57 3.47
C ALA A 79 1.35 13.13 2.49
N ASN A 80 0.25 12.56 3.00
CA ASN A 80 -0.90 12.17 2.16
C ASN A 80 -1.65 13.39 1.61
N ALA A 81 -1.77 14.49 2.38
CA ALA A 81 -2.39 15.71 1.89
C ALA A 81 -1.59 16.31 0.71
N LEU A 82 -0.25 16.25 0.77
CA LEU A 82 0.57 16.64 -0.38
C LEU A 82 0.25 15.76 -1.59
N ASP A 83 0.25 14.44 -1.44
CA ASP A 83 -0.08 13.50 -2.52
C ASP A 83 -1.43 13.82 -3.17
N VAL A 84 -2.49 13.97 -2.37
CA VAL A 84 -3.84 14.32 -2.84
C VAL A 84 -3.90 15.67 -3.55
N ILE A 85 -3.14 16.67 -3.08
CA ILE A 85 -3.09 18.00 -3.71
C ILE A 85 -2.36 17.94 -5.05
N PHE A 86 -1.25 17.20 -5.13
CA PHE A 86 -0.48 17.09 -6.38
C PHE A 86 -1.21 16.25 -7.42
N ASP A 87 -1.90 15.19 -7.00
CA ASP A 87 -2.80 14.42 -7.84
C ASP A 87 -3.89 15.32 -8.45
N TRP A 88 -4.55 16.12 -7.60
CA TRP A 88 -5.56 17.09 -8.04
C TRP A 88 -5.05 18.09 -9.08
N ILE A 89 -3.88 18.68 -8.84
CA ILE A 89 -3.28 19.70 -9.73
C ILE A 89 -2.82 19.07 -11.06
N SER A 90 -2.56 17.76 -11.08
CA SER A 90 -2.08 17.07 -12.28
C SER A 90 -3.20 16.79 -13.29
N LEU A 91 -4.46 16.77 -12.85
CA LEU A 91 -5.63 16.56 -13.71
C LEU A 91 -6.04 17.84 -14.45
N ASP A 92 -6.58 17.67 -15.66
CA ASP A 92 -7.25 18.74 -16.40
C ASP A 92 -8.76 18.69 -16.17
N GLY A 93 -9.38 19.87 -16.13
CA GLY A 93 -10.84 20.00 -16.19
C GLY A 93 -11.56 19.87 -14.85
N GLU A 94 -12.85 19.57 -14.93
CA GLU A 94 -13.70 19.39 -13.76
C GLU A 94 -13.39 18.03 -13.13
N VAL A 95 -13.07 18.03 -11.84
CA VAL A 95 -12.66 16.83 -11.11
C VAL A 95 -13.71 16.43 -10.09
N ARG A 96 -13.86 15.12 -9.89
CA ARG A 96 -14.74 14.53 -8.87
C ARG A 96 -13.91 13.76 -7.86
N PHE A 97 -14.17 14.01 -6.59
CA PHE A 97 -13.49 13.30 -5.51
C PHE A 97 -14.04 11.87 -5.38
N ASN A 98 -13.18 10.88 -5.55
CA ASN A 98 -13.49 9.47 -5.39
C ASN A 98 -13.09 8.99 -3.99
N TYR A 99 -14.09 8.84 -3.11
CA TYR A 99 -13.86 8.35 -1.76
C TYR A 99 -13.35 6.89 -1.72
N GLN A 100 -13.67 6.06 -2.72
CA GLN A 100 -13.22 4.67 -2.76
C GLN A 100 -11.71 4.57 -3.01
N GLY A 101 -11.20 5.31 -3.99
CA GLY A 101 -9.75 5.42 -4.24
C GLY A 101 -9.01 5.99 -3.03
N TRP A 102 -9.56 7.04 -2.41
CA TRP A 102 -9.01 7.60 -1.18
C TRP A 102 -8.95 6.57 -0.03
N LEU A 103 -10.01 5.77 0.17
CA LEU A 103 -10.04 4.73 1.19
C LEU A 103 -9.11 3.56 0.88
N ALA A 104 -8.92 3.22 -0.40
CA ALA A 104 -7.96 2.21 -0.84
C ALA A 104 -6.52 2.61 -0.46
N GLN A 105 -6.17 3.90 -0.59
CA GLN A 105 -4.88 4.43 -0.16
C GLN A 105 -4.66 4.32 1.36
N TRP A 106 -5.70 4.62 2.16
CA TRP A 106 -5.63 4.41 3.62
C TRP A 106 -5.54 2.93 4.01
N SER A 107 -6.23 2.07 3.27
CA SER A 107 -6.13 0.62 3.43
C SER A 107 -4.71 0.13 3.19
N LEU A 108 -4.01 0.66 2.18
CA LEU A 108 -2.61 0.34 1.90
C LEU A 108 -1.69 0.74 3.06
N CYS A 109 -1.90 1.91 3.68
CA CYS A 109 -1.15 2.31 4.87
C CYS A 109 -1.30 1.30 6.02
N LEU A 110 -2.53 0.80 6.25
CA LEU A 110 -2.80 -0.20 7.29
C LEU A 110 -2.14 -1.54 6.97
N PHE A 111 -2.25 -2.03 5.73
CA PHE A 111 -1.57 -3.24 5.29
C PHE A 111 -0.06 -3.13 5.45
N MET A 112 0.51 -2.00 5.06
CA MET A 112 1.93 -1.75 5.20
C MET A 112 2.39 -1.77 6.66
N LEU A 113 1.61 -1.18 7.58
CA LEU A 113 1.86 -1.26 9.02
C LEU A 113 1.76 -2.69 9.55
N TRP A 114 0.77 -3.44 9.07
CA TRP A 114 0.56 -4.84 9.44
C TRP A 114 1.71 -5.73 8.96
N PHE A 115 2.15 -5.58 7.71
CA PHE A 115 3.32 -6.30 7.20
C PHE A 115 4.58 -5.91 7.95
N ALA A 116 4.82 -4.62 8.17
CA ALA A 116 5.94 -4.15 8.99
C ALA A 116 5.94 -4.81 10.38
N TRP A 117 4.77 -4.92 11.00
CA TRP A 117 4.61 -5.63 12.25
C TRP A 117 4.97 -7.11 12.13
N VAL A 118 4.47 -7.83 11.11
CA VAL A 118 4.70 -9.27 10.86
C VAL A 118 6.19 -9.57 10.58
N PHE A 119 6.86 -8.75 9.77
CA PHE A 119 8.26 -8.96 9.39
C PHE A 119 9.27 -8.59 10.47
N MET A 120 8.83 -7.91 11.54
CA MET A 120 9.71 -7.46 12.60
C MET A 120 10.27 -8.64 13.43
N PRO A 121 11.58 -8.72 13.72
CA PRO A 121 12.18 -9.83 14.46
C PRO A 121 11.93 -9.75 15.97
N ARG A 122 10.67 -9.81 16.40
CA ARG A 122 10.23 -9.55 17.79
C ARG A 122 10.92 -10.44 18.84
N LYS A 123 11.23 -11.70 18.49
CA LYS A 123 11.95 -12.63 19.39
C LYS A 123 13.34 -12.15 19.79
N ARG A 124 13.99 -11.33 18.95
CA ARG A 124 15.35 -10.83 19.17
C ARG A 124 15.40 -9.48 19.88
N ILE A 125 14.46 -8.59 19.54
CA ILE A 125 14.47 -7.20 20.02
C ILE A 125 13.43 -6.92 21.12
N GLY A 126 12.51 -7.85 21.38
CA GLY A 126 11.39 -7.67 22.29
C GLY A 126 10.19 -6.99 21.62
N ALA A 127 8.98 -7.26 22.14
CA ALA A 127 7.73 -6.79 21.54
C ALA A 127 7.59 -5.26 21.55
N ALA A 128 7.90 -4.60 22.68
CA ALA A 128 7.77 -3.14 22.81
C ALA A 128 8.73 -2.37 21.87
N ALA A 129 9.99 -2.80 21.79
CA ALA A 129 10.97 -2.19 20.88
C ALA A 129 10.63 -2.46 19.41
N ALA A 130 10.06 -3.63 19.09
CA ALA A 130 9.54 -3.93 17.77
C ALA A 130 8.44 -2.94 17.36
N THR A 131 7.48 -2.65 18.25
CA THR A 131 6.41 -1.67 17.98
C THR A 131 7.00 -0.28 17.74
N GLY A 132 7.89 0.17 18.62
CA GLY A 132 8.54 1.48 18.47
C GLY A 132 9.27 1.64 17.14
N ARG A 133 10.00 0.60 16.72
CA ARG A 133 10.72 0.59 15.44
C ARG A 133 9.78 0.57 14.23
N VAL A 134 8.66 -0.16 14.28
CA VAL A 134 7.66 -0.16 13.20
C VAL A 134 7.05 1.24 13.05
N VAL A 135 6.69 1.88 14.16
CA VAL A 135 6.12 3.24 14.15
C VAL A 135 7.14 4.26 13.63
N ALA A 136 8.40 4.19 14.09
CA ALA A 136 9.48 5.05 13.62
C ALA A 136 9.77 4.87 12.13
N TRP A 137 9.83 3.61 11.68
CA TRP A 137 10.00 3.25 10.28
C TRP A 137 8.87 3.81 9.42
N PHE A 138 7.61 3.63 9.85
CA PHE A 138 6.45 4.13 9.12
C PHE A 138 6.47 5.66 9.00
N ALA A 139 6.73 6.37 10.10
CA ALA A 139 6.83 7.83 10.10
C ALA A 139 7.91 8.36 9.13
N LEU A 140 9.07 7.71 9.10
CA LEU A 140 10.15 8.06 8.16
C LEU A 140 9.77 7.75 6.73
N GLN A 141 9.13 6.60 6.51
CA GLN A 141 8.76 6.12 5.19
C GLN A 141 7.74 7.04 4.52
N SER A 142 6.75 7.56 5.27
CA SER A 142 5.79 8.55 4.75
C SER A 142 6.48 9.76 4.13
N TRP A 143 7.57 10.24 4.73
CA TRP A 143 8.35 11.37 4.23
C TRP A 143 9.43 10.98 3.22
N ALA A 144 9.90 9.73 3.26
CA ALA A 144 10.91 9.23 2.34
C ALA A 144 10.39 9.08 0.91
N LEU A 145 9.08 8.88 0.72
CA LEU A 145 8.48 8.77 -0.60
C LEU A 145 8.05 10.12 -1.19
N VAL A 146 7.98 11.18 -0.39
CA VAL A 146 7.55 12.51 -0.86
C VAL A 146 8.43 13.01 -2.00
N VAL A 147 9.77 12.90 -1.90
CA VAL A 147 10.65 13.43 -2.96
C VAL A 147 10.48 12.69 -4.30
N PRO A 148 10.56 11.34 -4.37
CA PRO A 148 10.29 10.62 -5.62
C PRO A 148 8.93 10.99 -6.23
N LEU A 149 7.90 11.10 -5.38
CA LEU A 149 6.54 11.45 -5.77
C LEU A 149 6.45 12.87 -6.35
N LEU A 150 7.02 13.86 -5.66
CA LEU A 150 7.04 15.25 -6.13
C LEU A 150 7.84 15.42 -7.42
N VAL A 151 8.94 14.68 -7.58
CA VAL A 151 9.71 14.68 -8.82
C VAL A 151 8.87 14.09 -9.95
N TYR A 152 8.17 12.99 -9.71
CA TYR A 152 7.26 12.39 -10.68
C TYR A 152 6.17 13.38 -11.13
N TYR A 153 5.39 13.92 -10.19
CA TYR A 153 4.34 14.90 -10.51
C TYR A 153 4.90 16.16 -11.17
N GLY A 154 6.04 16.65 -10.69
CA GLY A 154 6.69 17.84 -11.26
C GLY A 154 7.16 17.64 -12.70
N VAL A 155 7.70 16.47 -13.02
CA VAL A 155 8.10 16.12 -14.40
C VAL A 155 6.86 15.92 -15.27
N MET A 156 5.82 15.25 -14.79
CA MET A 156 4.57 15.08 -15.54
C MET A 156 3.90 16.40 -15.85
N TYR A 157 3.79 17.27 -14.85
CA TYR A 157 3.27 18.62 -15.04
C TYR A 157 4.11 19.42 -16.04
N TRP A 158 5.44 19.28 -15.99
CA TRP A 158 6.33 19.94 -16.95
C TRP A 158 6.14 19.42 -18.38
N ILE A 159 6.04 18.11 -18.58
CA ILE A 159 5.75 17.48 -19.88
C ILE A 159 4.46 18.06 -20.45
N LYS A 160 3.41 18.11 -19.62
CA LYS A 160 2.08 18.59 -20.01
C LYS A 160 2.03 20.06 -20.45
N VAL A 161 2.85 20.92 -19.85
CA VAL A 161 2.87 22.37 -20.16
C VAL A 161 3.87 22.72 -21.27
N THR A 162 4.79 21.81 -21.59
CA THR A 162 5.85 22.05 -22.58
C THR A 162 5.40 21.57 -23.97
N ASP A 163 5.79 22.28 -25.03
CA ASP A 163 5.55 21.82 -26.40
C ASP A 163 6.18 20.43 -26.64
N ASP A 164 5.41 19.52 -27.24
CA ASP A 164 5.81 18.12 -27.52
C ASP A 164 7.18 18.00 -28.21
N SER A 165 7.54 18.99 -29.04
CA SER A 165 8.81 19.02 -29.76
C SER A 165 10.06 19.14 -28.87
N ALA A 166 9.89 19.57 -27.61
CA ALA A 166 10.97 19.76 -26.65
C ALA A 166 11.09 18.62 -25.62
N VAL A 167 10.13 17.70 -25.58
CA VAL A 167 10.14 16.56 -24.65
C VAL A 167 10.86 15.37 -25.31
N PRO A 168 11.93 14.84 -24.68
CA PRO A 168 12.59 13.64 -25.19
C PRO A 168 11.63 12.45 -25.25
N THR A 169 11.66 11.66 -26.33
CA THR A 169 10.73 10.53 -26.53
C THR A 169 10.82 9.42 -25.48
N TRP A 170 11.95 9.30 -24.78
CA TRP A 170 12.11 8.36 -23.67
C TRP A 170 11.46 8.86 -22.36
N LEU A 171 11.05 10.13 -22.32
CA LEU A 171 10.47 10.78 -21.16
C LEU A 171 8.93 10.72 -21.25
N ASP A 172 8.41 9.51 -21.48
CA ASP A 172 6.97 9.22 -21.49
C ASP A 172 6.47 8.85 -20.08
N ASP A 173 5.14 8.74 -19.96
CA ASP A 173 4.47 8.43 -18.69
C ASP A 173 4.97 7.10 -18.09
N PHE A 174 5.08 6.06 -18.94
CA PHE A 174 5.57 4.75 -18.53
C PHE A 174 7.00 4.80 -17.97
N SER A 175 7.94 5.45 -18.66
CA SER A 175 9.34 5.50 -18.25
C SER A 175 9.53 6.28 -16.95
N MET A 176 8.81 7.38 -16.79
CA MET A 176 8.84 8.17 -15.55
C MET A 176 8.22 7.42 -14.38
N SER A 177 7.08 6.75 -14.60
CA SER A 177 6.44 5.90 -13.60
C SER A 177 7.37 4.76 -13.17
N LEU A 178 8.07 4.14 -14.13
CA LEU A 178 9.07 3.10 -13.84
C LEU A 178 10.26 3.66 -13.03
N ILE A 179 10.82 4.81 -13.40
CA ILE A 179 11.92 5.45 -12.68
C ILE A 179 11.50 5.80 -11.26
N ALA A 180 10.33 6.42 -11.08
CA ALA A 180 9.79 6.78 -9.78
C ALA A 180 9.57 5.53 -8.93
N THR A 181 8.97 4.48 -9.49
CA THR A 181 8.74 3.19 -8.83
C THR A 181 10.03 2.54 -8.37
N LEU A 182 11.05 2.48 -9.25
CA LEU A 182 12.37 1.93 -8.89
C LEU A 182 13.06 2.75 -7.81
N TRP A 183 12.93 4.08 -7.84
CA TRP A 183 13.46 4.95 -6.80
C TRP A 183 12.75 4.71 -5.46
N MET A 184 11.42 4.71 -5.45
CA MET A 184 10.62 4.40 -4.26
C MET A 184 10.96 3.02 -3.70
N PHE A 185 11.12 2.01 -4.56
CA PHE A 185 11.50 0.65 -4.18
C PHE A 185 12.87 0.62 -3.51
N ALA A 186 13.85 1.32 -4.07
CA ALA A 186 15.20 1.41 -3.52
C ALA A 186 15.22 2.10 -2.16
N VAL A 187 14.47 3.20 -2.01
CA VAL A 187 14.31 3.96 -0.76
C VAL A 187 13.67 3.09 0.32
N PHE A 188 12.53 2.48 -0.01
CA PHE A 188 11.81 1.59 0.90
C PHE A 188 12.68 0.42 1.34
N SER A 189 13.32 -0.27 0.40
CA SER A 189 14.21 -1.41 0.68
C SER A 189 15.36 -1.01 1.61
N LYS A 190 16.00 0.13 1.33
CA LYS A 190 17.12 0.64 2.12
C LYS A 190 16.69 1.03 3.53
N LEU A 191 15.56 1.72 3.66
CA LEU A 191 15.03 2.12 4.96
C LEU A 191 14.60 0.90 5.78
N SER A 192 13.86 -0.03 5.18
CA SER A 192 13.47 -1.30 5.79
C SER A 192 14.69 -2.12 6.23
N ARG A 193 15.78 -2.15 5.46
CA ARG A 193 17.01 -2.84 5.88
C ARG A 193 17.58 -2.27 7.18
N VAL A 194 17.48 -0.96 7.41
CA VAL A 194 18.01 -0.30 8.62
C VAL A 194 17.21 -0.70 9.86
N TYR A 195 15.89 -0.85 9.75
CA TYR A 195 15.00 -1.11 10.88
C TYR A 195 14.77 -2.61 11.16
N PHE A 196 14.77 -3.45 10.13
CA PHE A 196 14.41 -4.88 10.22
C PHE A 196 15.62 -5.83 10.34
N GLU A 197 16.85 -5.28 10.36
CA GLU A 197 18.11 -6.00 10.59
C GLU A 197 18.35 -7.21 9.66
N GLY A 198 17.81 -7.17 8.43
CA GLY A 198 17.99 -8.25 7.45
C GLY A 198 17.63 -7.81 6.04
N TRP A 199 18.57 -7.96 5.10
CA TRP A 199 18.37 -7.52 3.72
C TRP A 199 17.30 -8.34 2.98
N MET A 200 17.27 -9.67 3.17
CA MET A 200 16.24 -10.53 2.58
C MET A 200 14.83 -10.22 3.11
N ARG A 201 14.69 -9.97 4.42
CA ARG A 201 13.40 -9.59 5.01
C ARG A 201 12.92 -8.25 4.49
N ALA A 202 13.81 -7.27 4.43
CA ALA A 202 13.51 -5.96 3.88
C ALA A 202 13.10 -6.05 2.40
N LEU A 203 13.83 -6.79 1.58
CA LEU A 203 13.49 -6.99 0.17
C LEU A 203 12.16 -7.71 -0.01
N PHE A 204 11.94 -8.81 0.70
CA PHE A 204 10.70 -9.58 0.58
C PHE A 204 9.49 -8.76 1.02
N MET A 205 9.59 -8.04 2.14
CA MET A 205 8.54 -7.11 2.58
C MET A 205 8.29 -6.01 1.54
N THR A 206 9.35 -5.42 0.99
CA THR A 206 9.22 -4.38 -0.05
C THR A 206 8.50 -4.93 -1.27
N LEU A 207 8.91 -6.12 -1.73
CA LEU A 207 8.30 -6.79 -2.87
C LEU A 207 6.81 -7.07 -2.62
N VAL A 208 6.45 -7.62 -1.47
CA VAL A 208 5.05 -7.87 -1.10
C VAL A 208 4.24 -6.57 -1.11
N VAL A 209 4.74 -5.50 -0.50
CA VAL A 209 4.04 -4.21 -0.46
C VAL A 209 3.86 -3.65 -1.87
N PHE A 210 4.92 -3.63 -2.69
CA PHE A 210 4.85 -3.13 -4.07
C PHE A 210 3.93 -3.99 -4.96
N THR A 211 3.91 -5.31 -4.79
CA THR A 211 2.98 -6.18 -5.52
C THR A 211 1.54 -5.89 -5.13
N ILE A 212 1.24 -5.69 -3.84
CA ILE A 212 -0.10 -5.33 -3.39
C ILE A 212 -0.49 -3.95 -3.89
N THR A 213 0.42 -2.97 -3.84
CA THR A 213 0.19 -1.64 -4.42
C THR A 213 -0.13 -1.75 -5.91
N ALA A 214 0.71 -2.43 -6.70
CA ALA A 214 0.46 -2.63 -8.12
C ALA A 214 -0.88 -3.33 -8.40
N MET A 215 -1.23 -4.35 -7.60
CA MET A 215 -2.51 -5.04 -7.72
C MET A 215 -3.69 -4.10 -7.41
N LEU A 216 -3.60 -3.28 -6.37
CA LEU A 216 -4.64 -2.31 -6.03
C LEU A 216 -4.84 -1.30 -7.16
N PHE A 217 -3.76 -0.74 -7.70
CA PHE A 217 -3.84 0.19 -8.83
C PHE A 217 -4.33 -0.48 -10.13
N ALA A 218 -4.09 -1.78 -10.31
CA ALA A 218 -4.55 -2.51 -11.48
C ALA A 218 -6.02 -2.98 -11.40
N THR A 219 -6.63 -3.02 -10.22
CA THR A 219 -7.95 -3.64 -10.02
C THR A 219 -8.99 -2.77 -9.33
N ALA A 220 -8.57 -1.74 -8.62
CA ALA A 220 -9.46 -0.71 -8.13
C ALA A 220 -9.33 0.52 -9.01
N ASP A 221 -10.43 1.24 -9.21
CA ASP A 221 -10.43 2.66 -9.60
C ASP A 221 -9.82 3.46 -8.42
N ALA A 222 -8.52 3.24 -8.20
CA ALA A 222 -7.78 3.64 -7.01
C ALA A 222 -7.40 5.12 -7.04
N GLU A 223 -7.75 5.81 -8.13
CA GLU A 223 -7.53 7.23 -8.31
C GLU A 223 -8.38 8.02 -7.31
N THR A 224 -7.75 8.97 -6.63
CA THR A 224 -8.43 9.80 -5.62
C THR A 224 -9.33 10.84 -6.29
N TRP A 225 -8.95 11.27 -7.49
CA TRP A 225 -9.69 12.20 -8.32
C TRP A 225 -9.98 11.56 -9.65
N LEU A 226 -11.22 11.69 -10.12
CA LEU A 226 -11.64 11.24 -11.45
C LEU A 226 -11.95 12.48 -12.30
N ALA A 227 -11.57 12.46 -13.58
CA ALA A 227 -12.00 13.47 -14.53
C ALA A 227 -13.51 13.33 -14.77
N ALA A 228 -14.26 14.44 -14.79
CA ALA A 228 -15.72 14.40 -14.92
C ALA A 228 -16.21 13.78 -16.24
N ASP A 229 -15.36 13.75 -17.27
CA ASP A 229 -15.69 13.26 -18.61
C ASP A 229 -15.64 11.73 -18.74
N ASP A 230 -15.00 11.00 -17.81
CA ASP A 230 -14.88 9.54 -17.90
C ASP A 230 -16.22 8.80 -17.70
N ASP A 231 -17.17 9.40 -16.97
CA ASP A 231 -18.50 8.82 -16.72
C ASP A 231 -19.43 8.90 -17.95
N ALA A 232 -19.13 9.71 -18.96
CA ALA A 232 -19.94 9.80 -20.18
C ALA A 232 -19.84 8.54 -21.07
N SER A 233 -18.89 7.65 -20.78
CA SER A 233 -18.65 6.43 -21.55
C SER A 233 -19.30 5.15 -20.97
N GLN A 234 -19.90 5.21 -19.77
CA GLN A 234 -20.48 4.02 -19.11
C GLN A 234 -22.01 4.01 -18.95
N VAL A 235 -22.74 4.95 -19.57
CA VAL A 235 -24.20 4.89 -19.62
C VAL A 235 -24.71 5.15 -21.04
N GLU A 236 -24.33 4.29 -21.99
CA GLU A 236 -25.24 3.97 -23.09
C GLU A 236 -26.32 3.04 -22.53
N VAL A 237 -27.24 3.62 -21.74
CA VAL A 237 -28.57 3.04 -21.61
C VAL A 237 -29.18 3.21 -22.98
N VAL A 238 -29.02 2.19 -23.83
CA VAL A 238 -29.89 1.95 -24.97
C VAL A 238 -31.30 2.10 -24.42
N PRO A 239 -32.04 3.18 -24.77
CA PRO A 239 -33.43 3.26 -24.43
C PRO A 239 -34.04 2.03 -25.08
N GLY A 240 -34.58 1.13 -24.27
CA GLY A 240 -35.27 -0.04 -24.78
C GLY A 240 -36.23 0.45 -25.85
N ASP A 241 -35.96 0.04 -27.08
CA ASP A 241 -36.90 0.17 -28.17
C ASP A 241 -38.22 -0.36 -27.63
N GLU A 242 -39.17 0.56 -27.52
CA GLU A 242 -40.57 0.23 -27.28
C GLU A 242 -40.95 -0.69 -28.44
N GLU A 243 -40.90 -2.00 -28.18
CA GLU A 243 -41.39 -3.02 -29.10
C GLU A 243 -42.91 -2.87 -29.11
N SER A 244 -43.36 -1.91 -29.93
CA SER A 244 -44.74 -1.73 -30.33
C SER A 244 -45.11 -2.94 -31.16
N ASP A 245 -45.76 -3.89 -30.49
CA ASP A 245 -46.55 -4.97 -31.08
C ASP A 245 -47.69 -4.38 -31.90
N ASP A 246 -47.36 -3.88 -33.11
CA ASP A 246 -48.33 -3.57 -34.16
C ASP A 246 -48.41 -4.77 -35.09
N GLY A 247 -49.27 -5.71 -34.71
CA GLY A 247 -49.73 -6.78 -35.58
C GLY A 247 -50.44 -6.19 -36.80
N SER A 248 -49.69 -6.04 -37.88
CA SER A 248 -50.23 -5.92 -39.23
C SER A 248 -49.76 -7.10 -40.07
N ASP A 249 -50.75 -7.96 -40.29
CA ASP A 249 -50.80 -9.04 -41.26
C ASP A 249 -50.50 -8.56 -42.70
N GLU A 250 -50.01 -9.52 -43.49
CA GLU A 250 -50.01 -9.60 -44.96
C GLU A 250 -48.93 -8.88 -45.78
N GLY A 251 -48.22 -9.68 -46.59
CA GLY A 251 -47.92 -9.28 -47.97
C GLY A 251 -46.51 -9.52 -48.51
N GLU A 252 -46.23 -10.77 -48.88
CA GLU A 252 -45.60 -11.19 -50.15
C GLU A 252 -44.21 -10.67 -50.59
N ASP A 253 -43.40 -11.69 -50.91
CA ASP A 253 -42.57 -11.83 -52.12
C ASP A 253 -41.11 -11.34 -52.17
N LEU A 254 -40.24 -12.37 -52.14
CA LEU A 254 -39.21 -12.68 -53.12
C LEU A 254 -38.04 -11.68 -53.29
N SER A 255 -36.86 -12.12 -52.86
CA SER A 255 -35.78 -12.45 -53.80
C SER A 255 -34.56 -13.02 -53.07
N GLU A 256 -34.36 -14.34 -53.24
CA GLU A 256 -33.18 -15.10 -52.84
C GLU A 256 -31.90 -14.76 -53.64
N ASP A 257 -31.92 -13.71 -54.47
CA ASP A 257 -30.83 -13.36 -55.39
C ASP A 257 -29.71 -12.49 -54.79
N LYS A 258 -29.85 -12.00 -53.54
CA LYS A 258 -28.79 -11.20 -52.89
C LYS A 258 -27.82 -11.97 -52.01
N LEU A 259 -28.04 -13.26 -51.77
CA LEU A 259 -27.18 -14.09 -50.91
C LEU A 259 -26.01 -14.77 -51.65
N LEU A 260 -25.89 -14.62 -52.97
CA LEU A 260 -24.83 -15.25 -53.76
C LEU A 260 -23.74 -14.30 -54.28
N GLU A 261 -23.84 -12.99 -54.09
CA GLU A 261 -22.85 -12.02 -54.61
C GLU A 261 -21.77 -11.55 -53.62
N ALA A 262 -21.84 -11.91 -52.33
CA ALA A 262 -20.85 -11.47 -51.34
C ALA A 262 -19.70 -12.49 -51.09
N SER A 263 -19.68 -13.63 -51.80
CA SER A 263 -18.69 -14.71 -51.60
C SER A 263 -17.46 -14.65 -52.52
N LEU A 264 -17.28 -13.58 -53.30
CA LEU A 264 -16.14 -13.41 -54.20
C LEU A 264 -15.45 -12.06 -53.99
N GLN A 265 -14.62 -11.95 -52.95
CA GLN A 265 -13.47 -11.03 -52.97
C GLN A 265 -12.42 -11.40 -51.91
N VAL A 266 -11.44 -12.21 -52.33
CA VAL A 266 -10.10 -12.37 -51.72
C VAL A 266 -9.11 -12.40 -52.90
N PRO A 267 -7.81 -12.14 -52.70
CA PRO A 267 -7.12 -10.85 -52.62
C PRO A 267 -6.25 -10.61 -53.88
N SER A 268 -5.82 -9.38 -54.15
CA SER A 268 -4.67 -9.15 -55.03
C SER A 268 -3.51 -8.55 -54.26
N THR A 269 -2.50 -9.39 -54.12
CA THR A 269 -1.11 -9.09 -53.79
C THR A 269 -0.54 -8.02 -54.72
N ARG A 270 0.19 -7.05 -54.15
CA ARG A 270 1.31 -6.43 -54.87
C ARG A 270 2.45 -6.07 -53.92
N THR A 271 3.52 -6.83 -54.08
CA THR A 271 4.89 -6.54 -53.66
C THR A 271 5.49 -5.42 -54.54
N ALA A 272 6.18 -4.47 -53.91
CA ALA A 272 7.54 -4.00 -54.21
C ALA A 272 7.85 -2.78 -53.33
#